data_AF-A0A952R464-F1
#
_entry.id   AF-A0A952R464-F1
#
_cell.length_a   1.000
_cell.length_b   1.000
_cell.length_c   1.000
_cell.angle_alpha   90.00
_cell.angle_beta   90.00
_cell.angle_gamma   90.00
#
_symmetry.space_group_name_H-M   'P 1'
#
loop_
_entity.id
_entity.type
_entity.pdbx_description
1 polymer ?
#
loop_
_entity_poly.entity_id
_entity_poly.type
_entity_poly.pdbx_seq_one_letter_code
_entity_poly.pdbx_strand_id
1 'polypeptide(L)'
;MLDLPDAGLYRTTQPYPGHEEEFPAGVLVYLGQPQNGGMKFVVRPGRNTNNRWFWGEPTTPLRSPTWAKTLRALPPEGFYTLPDTIDLEGGGRWLKNAIVQLGYNNKGQGIIFVGERRDAEAANALFFAESGLIVSDELLDRLEWAPILPVPASDA
;
A
#
# COMPACT_ATOMS: atom_id res chain seq x y z
N MET A 1 -20.91 10.42 17.47
CA MET A 1 -19.63 9.83 17.04
C MET A 1 -19.29 10.45 15.69
N LEU A 2 -18.07 10.95 15.50
CA LEU A 2 -17.67 11.51 14.20
C LEU A 2 -17.59 10.37 13.20
N ASP A 3 -18.30 10.52 12.08
CA ASP A 3 -18.29 9.59 10.96
C ASP A 3 -16.97 9.75 10.19
N LEU A 4 -15.99 8.90 10.54
CA LEU A 4 -14.62 8.91 10.03
C LEU A 4 -14.32 7.60 9.28
N PRO A 5 -13.59 7.64 8.15
CA PRO A 5 -13.23 6.45 7.38
C PRO A 5 -12.53 5.38 8.22
N ASP A 6 -12.62 4.13 7.78
CA ASP A 6 -11.95 3.00 8.42
C ASP A 6 -10.42 3.15 8.44
N ALA A 7 -9.76 2.35 9.29
CA ALA A 7 -8.31 2.31 9.32
C ALA A 7 -7.78 1.69 8.02
N GLY A 8 -6.75 2.28 7.42
CA GLY A 8 -6.27 1.84 6.12
C GLY A 8 -5.38 2.85 5.40
N LEU A 9 -5.06 2.54 4.15
CA LEU A 9 -4.25 3.37 3.28
C LEU A 9 -5.11 4.32 2.47
N TYR A 10 -4.67 5.57 2.39
CA TYR A 10 -5.38 6.61 1.67
C TYR A 10 -4.41 7.50 0.91
N ARG A 11 -4.91 8.12 -0.16
CA ARG A 11 -4.27 9.26 -0.83
C ARG A 11 -5.03 10.52 -0.50
N THR A 12 -4.31 11.56 -0.07
CA THR A 12 -4.91 12.88 0.14
C THR A 12 -5.35 13.47 -1.21
N THR A 13 -6.53 14.07 -1.27
CA THR A 13 -7.03 14.79 -2.45
C THR A 13 -7.00 16.31 -2.25
N GLN A 14 -6.90 16.74 -1.00
CA GLN A 14 -6.82 18.13 -0.57
C GLN A 14 -5.84 18.23 0.62
N PRO A 15 -5.22 19.40 0.86
CA PRO A 15 -4.40 19.61 2.05
C PRO A 15 -5.19 19.44 3.35
N TYR A 16 -4.56 18.91 4.41
CA TYR A 16 -5.21 18.79 5.73
C TYR A 16 -5.22 20.15 6.45
N PRO A 17 -6.38 20.70 6.84
CA PRO A 17 -6.43 22.03 7.46
C PRO A 17 -5.61 22.13 8.75
N GLY A 18 -4.72 23.12 8.81
CA GLY A 18 -3.79 23.35 9.92
C GLY A 18 -2.55 22.46 9.93
N HIS A 19 -2.43 21.55 8.95
CA HIS A 19 -1.29 20.64 8.76
C HIS A 19 -0.94 20.51 7.28
N GLU A 20 -1.11 21.58 6.50
CA GLU A 20 -1.03 21.56 5.04
C GLU A 20 0.38 21.23 4.52
N GLU A 21 1.43 21.61 5.27
CA GLU A 21 2.82 21.27 4.95
C GLU A 21 3.10 19.77 5.12
N GLU A 22 2.52 19.16 6.16
CA GLU A 22 2.72 17.74 6.49
C GLU A 22 1.87 16.82 5.60
N PHE A 23 0.64 17.25 5.32
CA PHE A 23 -0.33 16.52 4.50
C PHE A 23 -0.86 17.38 3.36
N PRO A 24 -0.04 17.71 2.35
CA PRO A 24 -0.52 18.36 1.15
C PRO A 24 -1.39 17.38 0.33
N ALA A 25 -2.03 17.87 -0.74
CA ALA A 25 -2.75 17.00 -1.67
C ALA A 25 -1.80 16.05 -2.43
N GLY A 26 -2.29 14.86 -2.79
CA GLY A 26 -1.57 13.90 -3.60
C GLY A 26 -0.49 13.12 -2.84
N VAL A 27 -0.66 12.91 -1.54
CA VAL A 27 0.31 12.17 -0.72
C VAL A 27 -0.30 10.95 -0.04
N LEU A 28 0.53 9.93 0.17
CA LEU A 28 0.15 8.70 0.87
C LEU A 28 -0.01 8.95 2.37
N VAL A 29 -1.08 8.46 2.97
CA VAL A 29 -1.27 8.48 4.42
C VAL A 29 -1.85 7.17 4.91
N TYR A 30 -1.59 6.84 6.17
CA TYR A 30 -2.30 5.80 6.89
C TYR A 30 -3.25 6.43 7.90
N LEU A 31 -4.50 5.96 7.91
CA LEU A 31 -5.43 6.24 9.00
C LEU A 31 -5.40 5.07 9.98
N GLY A 32 -5.11 5.37 11.24
CA GLY A 32 -5.04 4.38 12.31
C GLY A 32 -6.06 4.67 13.42
N GLN A 33 -6.36 3.63 14.20
CA GLN A 33 -7.14 3.74 15.42
C GLN A 33 -6.38 3.04 16.56
N PRO A 34 -6.10 3.74 17.67
CA PRO A 34 -5.49 3.14 18.84
C PRO A 34 -6.34 1.99 19.40
N GLN A 35 -5.69 0.89 19.81
CA GLN A 35 -6.37 -0.31 20.33
C GLN A 35 -7.19 -0.04 21.60
N ASN A 36 -6.82 0.98 22.37
CA ASN A 36 -7.53 1.42 23.58
C ASN A 36 -8.79 2.26 23.28
N GLY A 37 -9.23 2.34 22.03
CA GLY A 37 -10.38 3.16 21.64
C GLY A 37 -10.10 4.67 21.59
N GLY A 38 -8.81 5.05 21.57
CA GLY A 38 -8.38 6.44 21.40
C GLY A 38 -8.84 7.07 20.07
N MET A 39 -8.59 8.37 19.93
CA MET A 39 -8.93 9.11 18.71
C MET A 39 -8.21 8.54 17.49
N LYS A 40 -8.90 8.41 16.35
CA LYS A 40 -8.26 8.08 15.07
C LYS A 40 -7.17 9.10 14.74
N PHE A 41 -6.13 8.66 14.05
CA PHE A 41 -4.99 9.50 13.66
C PHE A 41 -4.65 9.32 12.19
N VAL A 42 -3.93 10.29 11.65
CA VAL A 42 -3.33 10.26 10.32
C VAL A 42 -1.82 10.36 10.44
N VAL A 43 -1.10 9.65 9.57
CA VAL A 43 0.35 9.64 9.58
C VAL A 43 0.95 9.44 8.19
N ARG A 44 2.12 10.03 7.96
CA ARG A 44 2.90 9.89 6.72
C ARG A 44 3.78 8.62 6.78
N PRO A 45 4.22 8.10 5.62
CA PRO A 45 5.11 6.96 5.59
C PRO A 45 6.44 7.27 6.30
N GLY A 46 6.90 6.34 7.15
CA GLY A 46 8.16 6.50 7.91
C GLY A 46 9.33 5.83 7.20
N ARG A 47 9.38 4.50 7.22
CA ARG A 47 10.45 3.70 6.59
C ARG A 47 9.85 2.67 5.64
N ASN A 48 10.46 2.48 4.47
CA ASN A 48 10.10 1.37 3.59
C ASN A 48 11.06 0.20 3.81
N THR A 49 10.55 -1.03 3.89
CA THR A 49 11.37 -2.24 3.92
C THR A 49 10.62 -3.37 3.21
N ASN A 50 11.29 -4.06 2.29
CA ASN A 50 10.70 -5.12 1.46
C ASN A 50 9.41 -4.66 0.77
N ASN A 51 9.46 -3.47 0.14
CA ASN A 51 8.37 -2.85 -0.61
C ASN A 51 7.11 -2.54 0.21
N ARG A 52 7.25 -2.41 1.53
CA ARG A 52 6.15 -2.10 2.46
C ARG A 52 6.50 -0.94 3.37
N TRP A 53 5.51 -0.10 3.62
CA TRP A 53 5.65 1.01 4.55
C TRP A 53 5.48 0.58 6.00
N PHE A 54 6.42 1.04 6.80
CA PHE A 54 6.34 1.08 8.26
C PHE A 54 5.98 2.50 8.67
N TRP A 55 4.91 2.61 9.45
CA TRP A 55 4.31 3.85 9.92
C TRP A 55 4.91 4.18 11.29
N GLY A 56 5.47 5.38 11.42
CA GLY A 56 6.17 5.82 12.62
C GLY A 56 5.47 6.99 13.30
N GLU A 57 6.10 7.53 14.34
CA GLU A 57 5.68 8.78 14.99
C GLU A 57 6.43 10.00 14.38
N PRO A 58 5.90 11.23 14.50
CA PRO A 58 4.66 11.59 15.17
C PRO A 58 3.40 11.30 14.33
N THR A 59 2.32 10.95 15.02
CA THR A 59 0.97 10.86 14.46
C THR A 59 0.18 12.15 14.70
N THR A 60 -0.72 12.50 13.78
CA THR A 60 -1.59 13.67 13.90
C THR A 60 -3.04 13.26 14.18
N PRO A 61 -3.68 13.74 15.27
CA PRO A 61 -5.07 13.41 15.56
C PRO A 61 -6.02 13.81 14.42
N LEU A 62 -6.92 12.91 14.02
CA LEU A 62 -7.86 13.15 12.94
C LEU A 62 -9.09 13.89 13.46
N ARG A 63 -9.10 15.22 13.29
CA ARG A 63 -10.13 16.12 13.84
C ARG A 63 -11.06 16.73 12.80
N SER A 64 -10.78 16.54 11.51
CA SER A 64 -11.62 17.05 10.41
C SER A 64 -12.32 15.91 9.66
N PRO A 65 -13.59 15.60 9.98
CA PRO A 65 -14.36 14.60 9.24
C PRO A 65 -14.60 15.00 7.78
N THR A 66 -14.75 16.30 7.51
CA THR A 66 -14.98 16.79 6.14
C THR A 66 -13.76 16.53 5.27
N TRP A 67 -12.54 16.77 5.76
CA TRP A 67 -11.32 16.40 5.06
C TRP A 67 -11.16 14.89 4.94
N ALA A 68 -11.42 14.13 6.02
CA ALA A 68 -11.30 12.68 5.98
C ALA A 68 -12.19 12.03 4.89
N LYS A 69 -13.36 12.62 4.62
CA LYS A 69 -14.28 12.18 3.56
C LYS A 69 -13.80 12.46 2.14
N THR A 70 -12.81 13.32 1.94
CA THR A 70 -12.25 13.59 0.61
C THR A 70 -11.16 12.60 0.22
N LEU A 71 -10.65 11.83 1.17
CA LEU A 71 -9.55 10.89 0.95
C LEU A 71 -9.94 9.81 -0.06
N ARG A 72 -9.01 9.47 -0.96
CA ARG A 72 -9.14 8.31 -1.83
C ARG A 72 -8.63 7.08 -1.09
N ALA A 73 -9.50 6.10 -0.82
CA ALA A 73 -9.08 4.81 -0.30
C ALA A 73 -8.15 4.10 -1.29
N LEU A 74 -7.11 3.45 -0.77
CA LEU A 74 -6.17 2.65 -1.54
C LEU A 74 -6.25 1.18 -1.08
N PRO A 75 -6.08 0.21 -1.98
CA PRO A 75 -5.90 -1.18 -1.58
C PRO A 75 -4.77 -1.33 -0.54
N PRO A 76 -4.88 -2.27 0.42
CA PRO A 76 -3.81 -2.53 1.35
C PRO A 76 -2.55 -3.04 0.63
N GLU A 77 -1.36 -2.66 1.11
CA GLU A 77 -0.12 -3.32 0.67
C GLU A 77 -0.18 -4.83 0.95
N GLY A 78 0.35 -5.63 0.04
CA GLY A 78 0.24 -7.08 0.15
C GLY A 78 0.46 -7.78 -1.17
N PHE A 79 -0.11 -8.97 -1.31
CA PHE A 79 0.04 -9.80 -2.50
C PHE A 79 -1.26 -9.85 -3.29
N TYR A 80 -1.11 -9.78 -4.61
CA TYR A 80 -2.21 -9.71 -5.56
C TYR A 80 -1.90 -10.55 -6.79
N THR A 81 -2.93 -10.84 -7.58
CA THR A 81 -2.81 -11.41 -8.93
C THR A 81 -3.09 -10.34 -9.98
N LEU A 82 -2.35 -10.38 -11.08
CA LEU A 82 -2.62 -9.49 -12.22
C LEU A 82 -3.94 -9.88 -12.92
N PRO A 83 -4.85 -8.91 -13.16
CA PRO A 83 -6.13 -9.20 -13.83
C PRO A 83 -5.94 -9.51 -15.33
N ASP A 84 -4.90 -8.94 -15.94
CA ASP A 84 -4.53 -9.08 -17.36
C ASP A 84 -3.02 -9.20 -17.53
N THR A 85 -2.59 -9.61 -18.73
CA THR A 85 -1.17 -9.58 -19.11
C THR A 85 -0.70 -8.14 -19.30
N ILE A 86 0.48 -7.82 -18.79
CA ILE A 86 1.17 -6.53 -18.99
C ILE A 86 2.40 -6.77 -19.88
N ASP A 87 2.48 -6.06 -20.99
CA ASP A 87 3.66 -6.04 -21.84
C ASP A 87 4.64 -4.97 -21.33
N LEU A 88 5.91 -5.35 -21.18
CA LEU A 88 6.94 -4.46 -20.63
C LEU A 88 7.68 -3.70 -21.73
N GLU A 89 8.06 -2.46 -21.44
CA GLU A 89 8.95 -1.69 -22.32
C GLU A 89 10.33 -2.38 -22.38
N GLY A 90 10.78 -2.72 -23.58
CA GLY A 90 12.04 -3.45 -23.79
C GLY A 90 11.89 -4.97 -23.99
N GLY A 91 10.65 -5.48 -23.96
CA GLY A 91 10.34 -6.88 -24.21
C GLY A 91 10.10 -7.67 -22.94
N GLY A 92 9.37 -8.79 -23.08
CA GLY A 92 8.86 -9.56 -21.95
C GLY A 92 7.43 -9.16 -21.58
N ARG A 93 6.79 -10.02 -20.79
CA ARG A 93 5.41 -9.86 -20.36
C ARG A 93 5.20 -10.44 -18.98
N TRP A 94 4.41 -9.78 -18.15
CA TRP A 94 3.87 -10.37 -16.94
C TRP A 94 2.48 -10.91 -17.26
N LEU A 95 2.32 -12.22 -17.13
CA LEU A 95 1.09 -12.89 -17.54
C LEU A 95 -0.06 -12.57 -16.58
N LYS A 96 -1.29 -12.63 -17.10
CA LYS A 96 -2.49 -12.73 -16.28
C LYS A 96 -2.31 -13.78 -15.17
N ASN A 97 -2.78 -13.46 -13.97
CA ASN A 97 -2.63 -14.24 -12.74
C ASN A 97 -1.20 -14.36 -12.19
N ALA A 98 -0.22 -13.63 -12.74
CA ALA A 98 1.09 -13.53 -12.08
C ALA A 98 0.92 -12.96 -10.66
N ILE A 99 1.62 -13.56 -9.69
CA ILE A 99 1.67 -13.06 -8.33
C ILE A 99 2.53 -11.81 -8.30
N VAL A 100 1.98 -10.73 -7.76
CA VAL A 100 2.69 -9.47 -7.56
C VAL A 100 2.57 -9.03 -6.12
N GLN A 101 3.60 -8.36 -5.62
CA GLN A 101 3.52 -7.60 -4.39
C GLN A 101 3.13 -6.16 -4.73
N LEU A 102 2.12 -5.61 -4.05
CA LEU A 102 1.71 -4.22 -4.13
C LEU A 102 2.37 -3.42 -3.00
N GLY A 103 3.08 -2.36 -3.38
CA GLY A 103 3.56 -1.29 -2.51
C GLY A 103 3.17 0.08 -3.05
N TYR A 104 3.59 1.15 -2.36
CA TYR A 104 3.32 2.52 -2.79
C TYR A 104 4.55 3.41 -2.67
N ASN A 105 4.60 4.50 -3.44
CA ASN A 105 5.53 5.60 -3.14
C ASN A 105 4.91 6.63 -2.16
N ASN A 106 5.68 7.65 -1.80
CA ASN A 106 5.24 8.73 -0.88
C ASN A 106 4.05 9.56 -1.39
N LYS A 107 3.71 9.45 -2.69
CA LYS A 107 2.56 10.11 -3.34
C LYS A 107 1.32 9.21 -3.39
N GLY A 108 1.43 7.96 -2.95
CA GLY A 108 0.35 6.97 -2.99
C GLY A 108 0.10 6.42 -4.39
N GLN A 109 1.07 6.51 -5.29
CA GLN A 109 1.04 5.81 -6.57
C GLN A 109 1.41 4.34 -6.34
N GLY A 110 0.60 3.43 -6.86
CA GLY A 110 0.82 1.99 -6.72
C GLY A 110 2.06 1.55 -7.48
N ILE A 111 2.83 0.65 -6.87
CA ILE A 111 3.98 0.00 -7.49
C ILE A 111 3.78 -1.50 -7.30
N ILE A 112 3.84 -2.25 -8.39
CA ILE A 112 3.79 -3.71 -8.36
C ILE A 112 5.17 -4.32 -8.63
N PHE A 113 5.49 -5.36 -7.88
CA PHE A 113 6.74 -6.11 -7.98
C PHE A 113 6.38 -7.55 -8.30
N VAL A 114 6.87 -8.08 -9.43
CA VAL A 114 6.53 -9.45 -9.85
C VAL A 114 7.24 -10.48 -8.97
N GLY A 115 6.51 -11.55 -8.64
CA GLY A 115 7.06 -12.73 -7.99
C GLY A 115 7.73 -13.65 -9.02
N GLU A 116 8.99 -13.98 -8.78
CA GLU A 116 9.82 -14.77 -9.66
C GLU A 116 10.33 -16.02 -8.94
N ARG A 117 10.43 -17.12 -9.69
CA ARG A 117 11.16 -18.30 -9.25
C ARG A 117 12.59 -18.20 -9.78
N ARG A 118 13.56 -18.45 -8.91
CA ARG A 118 14.97 -18.48 -9.28
C ARG A 118 15.43 -19.94 -9.39
N ASP A 119 15.46 -20.47 -10.60
CA ASP A 119 15.73 -21.90 -10.84
C ASP A 119 17.13 -22.36 -10.41
N ALA A 120 18.08 -21.43 -10.27
CA ALA A 120 19.42 -21.72 -9.77
C ALA A 120 19.50 -21.80 -8.23
N GLU A 121 18.45 -21.38 -7.51
CA GLU A 121 18.42 -21.42 -6.06
C GLU A 121 17.76 -22.71 -5.55
N ALA A 122 18.32 -23.31 -4.50
CA ALA A 122 17.76 -24.51 -3.88
C ALA A 122 16.47 -24.23 -3.08
N ALA A 123 16.16 -22.94 -2.83
CA ALA A 123 15.01 -22.53 -2.05
C ALA A 123 13.70 -22.71 -2.84
N ASN A 124 12.70 -23.34 -2.21
CA ASN A 124 11.33 -23.35 -2.70
C ASN A 124 10.62 -22.04 -2.30
N ALA A 125 10.99 -20.94 -2.95
CA ALA A 125 10.51 -19.60 -2.62
C ALA A 125 10.17 -18.79 -3.88
N LEU A 126 9.24 -17.84 -3.72
CA LEU A 126 9.05 -16.74 -4.66
C LEU A 126 9.88 -15.55 -4.19
N PHE A 127 10.64 -14.97 -5.11
CA PHE A 127 11.43 -13.77 -4.89
C PHE A 127 10.73 -12.60 -5.56
N PHE A 128 10.58 -11.50 -4.85
CA PHE A 128 10.01 -10.28 -5.43
C PHE A 128 11.14 -9.34 -5.82
N ALA A 129 11.00 -8.72 -6.99
CA ALA A 129 11.99 -7.78 -7.50
C ALA A 129 12.17 -6.57 -6.57
N GLU A 130 13.38 -5.99 -6.58
CA GLU A 130 13.68 -4.73 -5.88
C GLU A 130 13.13 -3.51 -6.64
N SER A 131 13.01 -3.64 -7.97
CA SER A 131 12.38 -2.65 -8.84
C SER A 131 10.98 -3.12 -9.23
N GLY A 132 10.06 -2.16 -9.32
CA GLY A 132 8.66 -2.44 -9.64
C GLY A 132 8.12 -1.51 -10.72
N LEU A 133 6.96 -1.85 -11.25
CA LEU A 133 6.24 -1.06 -12.23
C LEU A 133 5.26 -0.12 -11.52
N ILE A 134 5.34 1.17 -11.79
CA ILE A 134 4.30 2.13 -11.37
C ILE A 134 3.04 1.83 -12.18
N VAL A 135 1.92 1.66 -11.48
CA VAL A 135 0.62 1.33 -12.11
C VAL A 135 -0.35 2.49 -12.03
N SER A 136 -1.28 2.52 -12.99
CA SER A 136 -2.38 3.46 -12.98
C SER A 136 -3.39 3.12 -11.89
N ASP A 137 -4.23 4.08 -11.54
CA ASP A 137 -5.29 3.88 -10.56
C ASP A 137 -6.33 2.84 -11.05
N GLU A 138 -6.57 2.78 -12.36
CA GLU A 138 -7.48 1.80 -12.97
C GLU A 138 -6.95 0.37 -12.85
N LEU A 139 -5.64 0.15 -13.03
CA LEU A 139 -5.05 -1.17 -12.81
C LEU A 139 -5.04 -1.53 -11.33
N LEU A 140 -4.72 -0.56 -10.46
CA LEU A 140 -4.72 -0.73 -9.01
C LEU A 140 -6.09 -1.20 -8.49
N ASP A 141 -7.17 -0.59 -8.97
CA ASP A 141 -8.55 -0.90 -8.56
C ASP A 141 -9.04 -2.27 -9.08
N ARG A 142 -8.31 -2.88 -10.03
CA ARG A 142 -8.61 -4.19 -10.62
C ARG A 142 -7.72 -5.31 -10.10
N LEU A 143 -6.74 -5.02 -9.24
CA LEU A 143 -5.91 -6.06 -8.63
C LEU A 143 -6.77 -6.99 -7.78
N GLU A 144 -6.56 -8.29 -7.93
CA GLU A 144 -7.27 -9.31 -7.19
C GLU A 144 -6.43 -9.77 -6.00
N TRP A 145 -6.99 -9.76 -4.79
CA TRP A 145 -6.26 -10.13 -3.58
C TRP A 145 -5.77 -11.59 -3.65
N ALA A 146 -4.47 -11.79 -3.45
CA ALA A 146 -3.84 -13.12 -3.42
C ALA A 146 -3.43 -13.43 -1.98
N PRO A 147 -4.25 -14.17 -1.20
CA PRO A 147 -3.96 -14.43 0.20
C PRO A 147 -2.73 -15.34 0.34
N ILE A 148 -1.62 -14.77 0.81
CA ILE A 148 -0.48 -15.53 1.32
C ILE A 148 -0.65 -15.67 2.82
N LEU A 149 -0.92 -16.90 3.27
CA LEU A 149 -1.22 -17.18 4.67
C LEU A 149 0.06 -17.07 5.51
N PRO A 150 0.06 -16.30 6.61
CA PRO A 150 1.18 -16.30 7.53
C PRO A 150 1.30 -17.68 8.17
N VAL A 151 2.54 -18.17 8.30
CA VAL A 151 2.82 -19.31 9.17
C VAL A 151 2.92 -18.75 10.60
N PRO A 152 2.24 -19.34 11.60
CA PRO A 152 2.49 -18.99 12.99
C PRO A 152 3.99 -19.10 13.25
N ALA A 153 4.58 -18.12 13.96
CA ALA A 153 5.93 -18.31 14.46
C ALA A 153 5.90 -19.59 15.30
N SER A 154 6.55 -20.66 14.83
CA SER A 154 6.80 -21.81 15.67
C SER A 154 7.69 -21.29 16.81
N ASP A 155 7.27 -21.47 18.05
CA ASP A 155 8.14 -21.26 19.21
C ASP A 155 9.42 -22.07 18.97
N ALA A 156 10.51 -21.37 18.66
CA ALA A 156 11.84 -21.92 18.43
C ALA A 156 12.58 -22.01 19.76
#